data_AF-A0AA43DJ06-F1
#
_entry.id   AF-A0AA43DJ06-F1
#
_cell.length_a   1.000
_cell.length_b   1.000
_cell.length_c   1.000
_cell.angle_alpha   90.00
_cell.angle_beta   90.00
_cell.angle_gamma   90.00
#
_symmetry.space_group_name_H-M   'P 1'
#
loop_
_entity.id
_entity.type
_entity.pdbx_description
1 polymer ?
#
loop_
_entity_poly.entity_id
_entity_poly.type
_entity_poly.pdbx_seq_one_letter_code
_entity_poly.pdbx_strand_id
1 'polypeptide(L)'
;MPAVTDVSMGAVTHGDVLAGSAKPQDIVPFGGEHAYKAFALAVGLELIVSSLAGSEHGAVLVVVRPEHDSVPGLRELAAGRRLPAA
;
A
#
# COMPACT_ATOMS: atom_id res chain seq x y z
N MET A 1 3.47 19.72 -12.55
CA MET A 1 2.35 19.16 -11.74
C MET A 1 2.86 17.91 -11.03
N PRO A 2 2.49 17.66 -9.76
CA PRO A 2 2.89 16.44 -9.07
C PRO A 2 2.27 15.21 -9.74
N ALA A 3 3.03 14.13 -9.87
CA ALA A 3 2.50 12.84 -10.30
C ALA A 3 1.87 12.14 -9.10
N VAL A 4 0.62 11.69 -9.23
CA VAL A 4 -0.11 10.95 -8.20
C VAL A 4 -0.60 9.65 -8.82
N THR A 5 -0.37 8.54 -8.13
CA THR A 5 -0.84 7.21 -8.55
C THR A 5 -1.56 6.57 -7.39
N ASP A 6 -2.74 6.04 -7.66
CA ASP A 6 -3.54 5.22 -6.74
C ASP A 6 -3.94 3.97 -7.51
N VAL A 7 -3.41 2.83 -7.10
CA VAL A 7 -3.50 1.58 -7.86
C VAL A 7 -3.69 0.40 -6.91
N SER A 8 -4.51 -0.54 -7.36
CA SER A 8 -4.59 -1.87 -6.77
C SER A 8 -3.52 -2.78 -7.36
N MET A 9 -3.15 -3.80 -6.59
CA MET A 9 -2.31 -4.89 -7.07
C MET A 9 -3.12 -5.97 -7.81
N GLY A 10 -4.46 -5.88 -7.80
CA GLY A 10 -5.34 -6.71 -8.61
C GLY A 10 -5.52 -6.18 -10.04
N ALA A 11 -5.77 -7.08 -10.99
CA ALA A 11 -6.16 -6.75 -12.37
C ALA A 11 -7.54 -6.06 -12.43
N VAL A 12 -8.39 -6.36 -11.44
CA VAL A 12 -9.64 -5.66 -11.12
C VAL A 12 -9.69 -5.46 -9.61
N THR A 13 -10.53 -4.55 -9.15
CA THR A 13 -10.74 -4.28 -7.73
C THR A 13 -11.95 -5.05 -7.17
N HIS A 14 -12.03 -5.17 -5.85
CA HIS A 14 -13.26 -5.65 -5.22
C HIS A 14 -14.46 -4.73 -5.50
N GLY A 15 -14.21 -3.42 -5.64
CA GLY A 15 -15.24 -2.46 -6.03
C GLY A 15 -15.83 -2.76 -7.41
N ASP A 16 -15.02 -3.20 -8.37
CA ASP A 16 -15.49 -3.61 -9.70
C ASP A 16 -16.43 -4.82 -9.63
N VAL A 17 -16.14 -5.76 -8.73
CA VAL A 17 -17.03 -6.90 -8.48
C VAL A 17 -18.36 -6.46 -7.88
N LEU A 18 -18.33 -5.57 -6.88
CA LEU A 18 -19.55 -5.01 -6.29
C LEU A 18 -20.37 -4.20 -7.30
N ALA A 19 -19.71 -3.52 -8.22
CA ALA A 19 -20.34 -2.79 -9.32
C ALA A 19 -20.86 -3.70 -10.45
N GLY A 20 -20.55 -4.99 -10.43
CA GLY A 20 -20.94 -5.96 -11.45
C GLY A 20 -20.14 -5.86 -12.76
N SER A 21 -19.04 -5.09 -12.78
CA SER A 21 -18.16 -4.96 -13.94
C SER A 21 -17.09 -6.07 -14.02
N ALA A 22 -16.90 -6.84 -12.95
CA ALA A 22 -16.00 -7.99 -12.88
C ALA A 22 -16.60 -9.15 -12.06
N LYS A 23 -16.07 -10.36 -12.23
CA LYS A 23 -16.42 -11.52 -11.39
C LYS A 23 -15.41 -11.67 -10.25
N PRO A 24 -15.78 -12.28 -9.11
CA PRO A 24 -14.85 -12.52 -8.00
C PRO A 24 -13.56 -13.24 -8.41
N GLN A 25 -13.66 -14.20 -9.33
CA GLN A 25 -12.54 -14.96 -9.88
C GLN A 25 -11.56 -14.13 -10.73
N ASP A 26 -11.96 -12.92 -11.15
CA ASP A 26 -11.12 -12.02 -11.94
C ASP A 26 -10.19 -11.20 -11.04
N ILE A 27 -10.37 -11.25 -9.71
CA ILE A 27 -9.44 -10.66 -8.74
C ILE A 27 -8.17 -11.51 -8.66
N VAL A 28 -7.29 -11.30 -9.64
CA VAL A 28 -5.95 -11.88 -9.73
C VAL A 28 -4.91 -10.76 -9.78
N PRO A 29 -3.64 -11.01 -9.43
CA PRO A 29 -2.60 -9.98 -9.52
C PRO A 29 -2.45 -9.44 -10.96
N PHE A 30 -2.30 -8.12 -11.12
CA PHE A 30 -2.15 -7.51 -12.45
C PHE A 30 -0.83 -7.92 -13.11
N GLY A 31 -0.79 -7.93 -14.46
CA GLY A 31 0.46 -8.12 -15.23
C GLY A 31 0.57 -9.41 -16.03
N GLY A 32 -0.49 -10.21 -16.14
CA GLY A 32 -0.53 -11.39 -17.01
C GLY A 32 0.57 -12.40 -16.68
N GLU A 33 1.44 -12.74 -17.64
CA GLU A 33 2.59 -13.63 -17.42
C GLU A 33 3.56 -13.12 -16.34
N HIS A 34 3.56 -11.81 -16.06
CA HIS A 34 4.36 -11.18 -15.01
C HIS A 34 3.58 -10.88 -13.73
N ALA A 35 2.40 -11.48 -13.54
CA ALA A 35 1.54 -11.30 -12.36
C ALA A 35 2.26 -11.54 -11.02
N TYR A 36 3.33 -12.35 -11.02
CA TYR A 36 4.16 -12.59 -9.83
C TYR A 36 4.81 -11.30 -9.27
N LYS A 37 4.99 -10.26 -10.08
CA LYS A 37 5.51 -8.95 -9.61
C LYS A 37 4.45 -8.20 -8.80
N ALA A 38 3.23 -8.12 -9.31
CA ALA A 38 2.12 -7.50 -8.59
C ALA A 38 1.79 -8.29 -7.32
N PHE A 39 1.86 -9.62 -7.37
CA PHE A 39 1.71 -10.48 -6.21
C PHE A 39 2.79 -10.21 -5.15
N ALA A 40 4.07 -10.18 -5.54
CA ALA A 40 5.16 -9.88 -4.63
C ALA A 40 5.01 -8.48 -4.00
N LEU A 41 4.54 -7.49 -4.77
CA LEU A 41 4.25 -6.15 -4.27
C LEU A 41 3.09 -6.16 -3.26
N ALA A 42 2.00 -6.89 -3.54
CA ALA A 42 0.87 -7.01 -2.63
C ALA A 42 1.29 -7.63 -1.30
N VAL A 43 2.04 -8.74 -1.34
CA VAL A 43 2.56 -9.41 -0.15
C VAL A 43 3.51 -8.50 0.62
N GLY A 44 4.43 -7.81 -0.07
CA GLY A 44 5.35 -6.88 0.56
C GLY A 44 4.62 -5.72 1.27
N LEU A 45 3.59 -5.15 0.62
CA LEU A 45 2.78 -4.09 1.21
C LEU A 45 2.00 -4.60 2.42
N GLU A 46 1.38 -5.78 2.34
CA GLU A 46 0.65 -6.39 3.45
C GLU A 46 1.56 -6.60 4.67
N LEU A 47 2.76 -7.15 4.48
CA LEU A 47 3.72 -7.33 5.56
C LEU A 47 4.11 -6.00 6.21
N ILE A 48 4.31 -4.93 5.42
CA ILE A 48 4.61 -3.59 5.94
C ILE A 48 3.42 -3.07 6.73
N VAL A 49 2.21 -3.08 6.17
CA VAL A 49 1.00 -2.57 6.82
C VAL A 49 0.71 -3.33 8.10
N SER A 50 0.72 -4.65 8.07
CA SER A 50 0.53 -5.51 9.24
C SER A 50 1.57 -5.23 10.34
N SER A 51 2.84 -4.98 9.98
CA SER A 51 3.89 -4.65 10.96
C SER A 51 3.69 -3.29 11.63
N LEU A 52 3.04 -2.34 10.95
CA LEU A 52 2.86 -0.97 11.43
C LEU A 52 1.50 -0.76 12.13
N ALA A 53 0.43 -1.34 11.59
CA ALA A 53 -0.94 -1.15 12.04
C ALA A 53 -1.33 -2.10 13.20
N GLY A 54 -0.63 -3.23 13.36
CA GLY A 54 -1.00 -4.22 14.37
C GLY A 54 -2.40 -4.79 14.13
N SER A 55 -3.33 -4.56 15.06
CA SER A 55 -4.73 -4.99 14.93
C SER A 55 -5.62 -4.00 14.16
N GLU A 56 -5.09 -2.83 13.78
CA GLU A 56 -5.83 -1.79 13.07
C GLU A 56 -5.84 -2.02 11.55
N HIS A 57 -6.72 -1.30 10.85
CA HIS A 57 -7.10 -1.61 9.47
C HIS A 57 -6.12 -1.11 8.39
N GLY A 58 -5.11 -0.29 8.72
CA GLY A 58 -4.22 0.26 7.71
C GLY A 58 -3.09 1.13 8.26
N ALA A 59 -2.14 1.45 7.38
CA ALA A 59 -0.99 2.30 7.68
C ALA A 59 -0.80 3.36 6.58
N VAL A 60 -0.33 4.54 6.96
CA VAL A 60 0.09 5.59 6.02
C VAL A 60 1.61 5.70 6.07
N LEU A 61 2.27 5.48 4.94
CA LEU A 61 3.70 5.69 4.79
C LEU A 61 3.96 7.02 4.08
N VAL A 62 4.55 7.98 4.80
CA VAL A 62 4.98 9.25 4.23
C VAL A 62 6.50 9.20 4.05
N VAL A 63 6.96 9.21 2.80
CA VAL A 63 8.38 9.31 2.47
C VAL A 63 8.66 10.71 1.93
N VAL A 64 9.28 11.54 2.76
CA VAL A 64 9.67 12.90 2.41
C VAL A 64 11.12 13.13 2.81
N ARG A 65 11.82 13.97 2.05
CA ARG A 65 13.10 14.52 2.49
C ARG A 65 12.87 15.32 3.79
N PRO A 66 13.79 15.29 4.77
CA PRO A 66 13.60 15.99 6.05
C PRO A 66 13.26 17.48 5.91
N GLU A 67 13.84 18.15 4.90
CA GLU A 67 13.62 19.58 4.64
C GLU A 67 12.22 19.88 4.11
N HIS A 68 11.48 18.84 3.70
CA HIS A 68 10.12 18.90 3.15
C HIS A 68 9.11 18.22 4.08
N ASP A 69 9.46 18.01 5.35
CA ASP A 69 8.56 17.46 6.35
C ASP A 69 7.49 18.49 6.73
N SER A 70 6.36 18.44 6.03
CA SER A 70 5.22 19.32 6.26
C SER A 70 4.49 19.03 7.58
N VAL A 71 4.85 17.94 8.28
CA VAL A 71 4.16 17.47 9.50
C VAL A 71 5.18 16.88 10.50
N PRO A 72 6.03 17.72 11.12
CA PRO A 72 7.05 17.27 12.08
C PRO A 72 6.50 16.42 13.24
N GLY A 73 5.24 16.67 13.63
CA GLY A 73 4.57 15.89 14.67
C GLY A 73 4.40 14.40 14.35
N LEU A 74 4.32 13.99 13.07
CA LEU A 74 4.29 12.57 12.70
C LEU A 74 5.63 11.88 12.97
N ARG A 75 6.76 12.60 12.78
CA ARG A 75 8.09 12.09 13.10
C ARG A 75 8.31 11.96 14.60
N GLU A 76 7.83 12.91 15.39
CA GLU A 76 7.85 12.84 16.86
C GLU A 76 7.04 11.65 17.39
N LEU A 77 5.88 11.37 16.80
CA LEU A 77 5.06 10.20 17.15
C LEU A 77 5.74 8.86 16.86
N ALA A 78 6.69 8.83 15.91
CA ALA A 78 7.50 7.66 15.60
C ALA A 78 8.74 7.51 16.50
N ALA A 79 9.02 8.47 17.41
CA ALA A 79 10.18 8.41 18.29
C ALA A 79 10.19 7.15 19.16
N GLY A 80 11.32 6.44 19.16
CA GLY A 80 11.49 5.20 19.92
C GLY A 80 10.83 3.94 19.32
N ARG A 81 10.16 4.05 18.16
CA ARG A 81 9.63 2.90 17.41
C ARG A 81 10.66 2.44 16.39
N ARG A 82 10.85 1.11 16.25
CA ARG A 82 11.59 0.57 15.09
C ARG A 82 10.70 0.66 13.86
N LEU A 83 11.10 1.50 12.92
CA LEU A 83 10.48 1.57 11.61
C LEU A 83 11.18 0.57 10.67
N PRO A 84 10.47 -0.01 9.69
CA PRO A 84 11.11 -0.80 8.65
C PRO A 84 12.22 0.03 7.97
N ALA A 85 13.41 -0.58 7.84
CA ALA A 85 14.66 0.05 7.36
C ALA A 85 15.44 0.95 8.35
N ALA A 86 15.15 0.88 9.66
CA ALA A 86 16.00 1.44 10.73
C ALA A 86 16.83 0.37 11.45
#